data_AF-A0A938UFC0-F1
#
_entry.id   AF-A0A938UFC0-F1
#
_cell.length_a   1.000
_cell.length_b   1.000
_cell.length_c   1.000
_cell.angle_alpha   90.00
_cell.angle_beta   90.00
_cell.angle_gamma   90.00
#
_symmetry.space_group_name_H-M   'P 1'
#
loop_
_entity.id
_entity.type
_entity.pdbx_description
1 polymer ?
#
loop_
_entity_poly.entity_id
_entity_poly.type
_entity_poly.pdbx_seq_one_letter_code
_entity_poly.pdbx_strand_id
1 'polypeptide(L)' 'GKVTEEEIIAHCKERMAAYKYPRQVEFVNEVPKTATGKFLRRALRKT' A
#
# COMPACT_ATOMS: atom_id res chain seq x y z
N GLY A 1 1.90 18.14 3.74
CA GLY A 1 1.08 17.48 4.78
C GLY A 1 1.62 16.09 4.99
N LYS A 2 1.70 15.61 6.24
CA LYS A 2 1.94 14.19 6.51
C LYS A 2 0.61 13.45 6.40
N VAL A 3 0.62 12.28 5.79
CA VAL A 3 -0.55 11.38 5.71
C VAL A 3 -0.21 10.15 6.54
N THR A 4 -1.13 9.69 7.39
CA THR A 4 -0.93 8.46 8.18
C THR A 4 -1.57 7.24 7.53
N GLU A 5 -1.17 6.06 7.98
CA GLU A 5 -1.76 4.79 7.53
C GLU A 5 -3.25 4.74 7.85
N GLU A 6 -3.65 5.22 9.04
CA GLU A 6 -5.05 5.21 9.46
C GLU A 6 -5.92 6.11 8.59
N GLU A 7 -5.39 7.27 8.16
CA GLU A 7 -6.10 8.18 7.26
C GLU A 7 -6.38 7.52 5.90
N ILE A 8 -5.40 6.78 5.34
CA ILE A 8 -5.59 6.05 4.09
C ILE A 8 -6.62 4.94 4.27
N ILE A 9 -6.53 4.17 5.35
CA ILE A 9 -7.47 3.08 5.64
C ILE A 9 -8.88 3.63 5.82
N ALA A 10 -9.06 4.71 6.60
CA ALA A 10 -10.35 5.35 6.82
C ALA A 10 -10.95 5.86 5.50
N HIS A 11 -10.13 6.53 4.67
CA HIS A 11 -10.54 7.01 3.36
C HIS A 11 -11.04 5.88 2.44
N CYS A 12 -10.33 4.74 2.43
CA CYS A 12 -10.73 3.56 1.67
C CYS A 12 -11.98 2.88 2.26
N LYS A 13 -12.11 2.83 3.59
CA LYS A 13 -13.23 2.21 4.29
C LYS A 13 -14.56 2.92 4.02
N GLU A 14 -14.54 4.24 3.87
CA GLU A 14 -15.73 5.03 3.51
C GLU A 14 -16.19 4.80 2.06
N ARG A 15 -15.25 4.45 1.16
CA ARG A 15 -15.48 4.39 -0.30
C ARG A 15 -15.58 2.96 -0.84
N MET A 16 -15.20 1.97 -0.05
CA MET A 16 -15.11 0.57 -0.48
C MET A 16 -15.88 -0.34 0.47
N ALA A 17 -16.34 -1.48 -0.06
CA ALA A 17 -16.91 -2.53 0.76
C ALA A 17 -15.87 -3.08 1.77
N ALA A 18 -16.35 -3.60 2.90
CA ALA A 18 -15.52 -4.03 4.03
C ALA A 18 -14.47 -5.11 3.69
N TYR A 19 -14.59 -5.81 2.56
CA TYR A 19 -13.62 -6.82 2.13
C TYR A 19 -12.57 -6.28 1.14
N LYS A 20 -12.73 -5.05 0.63
CA LYS A 20 -11.85 -4.47 -0.41
C LYS A 20 -10.86 -3.45 0.14
N TYR A 21 -11.11 -2.88 1.31
CA TYR A 21 -10.18 -1.90 1.87
C TYR A 21 -8.88 -2.60 2.33
N PRO A 22 -7.72 -1.93 2.22
CA PRO A 22 -6.45 -2.47 2.68
C PRO A 22 -6.43 -2.56 4.21
N ARG A 23 -5.98 -3.69 4.76
CA ARG A 23 -5.85 -3.86 6.22
C ARG A 23 -4.52 -3.34 6.78
N GLN A 24 -3.53 -3.20 5.93
CA GLN A 24 -2.20 -2.70 6.25
C GLN A 24 -1.79 -1.76 5.11
N VAL A 25 -1.17 -0.65 5.48
CA VAL A 25 -0.63 0.34 4.55
C VAL A 25 0.76 0.62 5.06
N GLU A 26 1.77 0.54 4.20
CA GLU A 26 3.12 0.91 4.55
C GLU A 26 3.66 1.90 3.54
N PHE A 27 4.37 2.90 4.05
CA PHE A 27 5.02 3.91 3.23
C PHE A 27 6.45 3.49 2.94
N VAL A 28 6.72 3.17 1.67
CA VAL A 28 8.08 2.91 1.17
C VAL A 28 8.58 4.11 0.39
N ASN A 29 9.87 4.43 0.54
CA ASN A 29 10.50 5.52 -0.21
C ASN A 29 10.53 5.24 -1.72
N GLU A 30 10.68 3.97 -2.09
CA GLU A 30 10.65 3.53 -3.49
C GLU A 30 10.00 2.15 -3.61
N VAL A 31 9.23 1.96 -4.68
CA VAL A 31 8.64 0.66 -4.99
C VAL A 31 9.71 -0.24 -5.64
N PRO A 32 10.04 -1.41 -5.05
CA PRO A 32 11.06 -2.29 -5.57
C PRO A 32 10.69 -2.77 -6.98
N LYS A 33 11.60 -2.53 -7.92
CA LYS A 33 11.46 -2.90 -9.33
C LYS A 33 12.47 -3.97 -9.71
N THR A 34 12.15 -4.77 -10.72
CA THR A 34 13.10 -5.64 -11.39
C THR A 34 14.09 -4.81 -12.21
N ALA A 35 15.18 -5.42 -12.68
CA ALA A 35 16.12 -4.80 -13.61
C ALA A 35 15.46 -4.26 -14.90
N THR A 36 14.29 -4.80 -15.28
CA THR A 36 13.48 -4.36 -16.42
C THR A 36 12.38 -3.36 -16.02
N GLY A 37 12.38 -2.85 -14.78
CA GLY A 37 11.44 -1.83 -14.30
C GLY A 37 10.06 -2.34 -13.84
N LYS A 38 9.80 -3.66 -13.84
CA LYS A 38 8.52 -4.22 -13.38
C LYS A 38 8.45 -4.28 -11.86
N PHE A 39 7.26 -4.14 -11.28
CA PHE A 39 7.06 -4.27 -9.83
C PHE A 39 7.47 -5.66 -9.31
N LEU A 40 8.40 -5.67 -8.35
CA LEU A 40 8.88 -6.90 -7.73
C LEU A 40 7.98 -7.30 -6.56
N ARG A 41 6.82 -7.90 -6.88
CA ARG A 41 5.81 -8.34 -5.90
C ARG A 41 6.35 -9.25 -4.78
N ARG A 42 7.44 -9.98 -5.03
CA ARG A 42 8.07 -10.84 -4.01
C ARG A 42 8.75 -10.02 -2.90
N ALA A 43 9.36 -8.88 -3.24
CA ALA A 43 10.00 -8.01 -2.28
C ALA A 43 8.97 -7.30 -1.40
N LEU A 44 7.82 -6.93 -1.98
CA LEU A 44 6.68 -6.30 -1.29
C LEU A 44 5.89 -7.21 -0.34
N ARG A 45 6.28 -8.49 -0.21
CA ARG A 45 5.55 -9.50 0.59
C ARG A 45 6.25 -9.86 1.90
N LYS A 46 7.43 -9.28 2.13
CA LYS A 46 8.29 -9.53 3.30
C LYS A 46 8.26 -8.39 4.32
N THR A 47 7.69 -7.26 3.92
CA THR A 47 7.26 -6.18 4.79
C THR A 47 5.87 -6.56 5.31
#